data_AF-A0A4Q3AY04-F1
#
_entry.id   AF-A0A4Q3AY04-F1
#
_cell.length_a   1.000
_cell.length_b   1.000
_cell.length_c   1.000
_cell.angle_alpha   90.00
_cell.angle_beta   90.00
_cell.angle_gamma   90.00
#
_symmetry.space_group_name_H-M   'P 1'
#
loop_
_entity.id
_entity.type
_entity.pdbx_description
1 polymer ?
#
loop_
_entity_poly.entity_id
_entity_poly.type
_entity_poly.pdbx_seq_one_letter_code
_entity_poly.pdbx_strand_id
1 'polypeptide(L)'
;MVHNFSEQPSLLTQILAELRDVNIQKDQMRFRRNIERAGEIMAYEISKELSWKKESVQTPLGIAECDVLAEQPVLATVLRAGLPLHQGLLNYFDKADNAFISAFRSHHQ
;
A
#
# COMPACT_ATOMS: atom_id res chain seq x y z
N MET A 1 -5.19 17.05 -2.36
CA MET A 1 -5.37 16.55 -3.74
C MET A 1 -5.86 15.12 -3.66
N VAL A 2 -6.76 14.68 -4.54
CA VAL A 2 -7.31 13.32 -4.56
C VAL A 2 -6.86 12.63 -5.83
N HIS A 3 -6.24 11.46 -5.72
CA HIS A 3 -5.91 10.62 -6.88
C HIS A 3 -6.99 9.56 -7.03
N ASN A 4 -7.67 9.54 -8.17
CA ASN A 4 -8.74 8.58 -8.45
C ASN A 4 -8.26 7.46 -9.38
N PHE A 5 -7.84 6.34 -8.79
CA PHE A 5 -7.39 5.17 -9.55
C PHE A 5 -8.51 4.42 -10.30
N SER A 6 -9.76 4.89 -10.22
CA SER A 6 -10.89 4.30 -10.96
C SER A 6 -11.14 4.98 -12.31
N GLU A 7 -10.42 6.04 -12.66
CA GLU A 7 -10.59 6.75 -13.93
C GLU A 7 -10.14 5.92 -15.14
N GLN A 8 -9.16 5.04 -14.95
CA GLN A 8 -8.67 4.12 -15.97
C GLN A 8 -8.71 2.67 -15.47
N PRO A 9 -9.13 1.70 -16.29
CA PRO A 9 -9.10 0.29 -15.93
C PRO A 9 -7.68 -0.18 -15.62
N SER A 10 -7.53 -0.93 -14.53
CA SER A 10 -6.25 -1.51 -14.10
C SER A 10 -6.48 -2.80 -13.30
N LEU A 11 -5.42 -3.51 -12.92
CA LEU A 11 -5.52 -4.68 -12.04
C LEU A 11 -6.23 -4.34 -10.71
N LEU A 12 -6.09 -3.10 -10.22
CA LEU A 12 -6.79 -2.64 -9.03
C LEU A 12 -8.31 -2.69 -9.21
N THR A 13 -8.83 -2.36 -10.39
CA THR A 13 -10.27 -2.39 -10.67
C THR A 13 -10.86 -3.80 -10.58
N GLN A 14 -10.11 -4.82 -11.03
CA GLN A 14 -10.52 -6.22 -10.87
C GLN A 14 -10.47 -6.67 -9.40
N ILE A 15 -9.42 -6.30 -8.67
CA ILE A 15 -9.31 -6.60 -7.23
C ILE A 15 -10.48 -5.96 -6.46
N LEU A 16 -10.83 -4.71 -6.79
CA LEU A 16 -11.98 -4.03 -6.20
C LEU A 16 -13.30 -4.71 -6.54
N ALA A 17 -13.45 -5.25 -7.76
CA ALA A 17 -14.64 -6.02 -8.13
C ALA A 17 -14.78 -7.28 -7.25
N GLU A 18 -13.70 -8.04 -7.06
CA GLU A 18 -13.70 -9.24 -6.20
C GLU A 18 -13.96 -8.91 -4.71
N LEU A 19 -13.43 -7.80 -4.21
CA LEU A 19 -13.69 -7.32 -2.84
C LEU A 19 -15.14 -6.90 -2.63
N ARG A 20 -15.84 -6.48 -3.70
CA ARG A 20 -17.24 -6.04 -3.66
C ARG A 20 -18.25 -7.15 -3.94
N ASP A 21 -17.84 -8.22 -4.62
CA ASP A 21 -18.72 -9.32 -5.00
C ASP A 21 -19.16 -10.14 -3.77
N VAL A 22 -20.48 -10.23 -3.56
CA VAL A 22 -21.12 -10.87 -2.40
C VAL A 22 -20.86 -12.37 -2.29
N ASN A 23 -20.54 -13.02 -3.40
CA ASN A 23 -20.23 -14.45 -3.45
C ASN A 23 -18.73 -14.68 -3.25
N ILE A 24 -17.89 -13.89 -3.91
CA ILE A 24 -16.42 -14.05 -3.85
C ILE A 24 -15.88 -13.64 -2.48
N GLN A 25 -16.37 -12.53 -1.89
CA GLN A 25 -15.85 -12.02 -0.61
C GLN A 25 -16.02 -12.98 0.58
N LYS A 26 -16.82 -14.03 0.42
CA LYS A 26 -16.99 -15.09 1.43
C LYS A 26 -15.74 -15.96 1.60
N ASP A 27 -14.87 -16.02 0.59
CA ASP A 27 -13.53 -16.60 0.72
C ASP A 27 -12.64 -15.63 1.51
N GLN A 28 -12.52 -15.90 2.82
CA GLN A 28 -11.79 -15.03 3.74
C GLN A 28 -10.30 -14.89 3.39
N MET A 29 -9.67 -15.95 2.86
CA MET A 29 -8.26 -15.92 2.50
C MET A 29 -8.07 -15.02 1.29
N ARG A 30 -8.91 -15.20 0.27
CA ARG A 30 -8.93 -14.32 -0.91
C ARG A 30 -9.23 -12.87 -0.54
N PHE A 31 -10.21 -12.61 0.32
CA PHE A 31 -10.57 -11.26 0.74
C PHE A 31 -9.37 -10.53 1.37
N ARG A 32 -8.69 -11.17 2.34
CA ARG A 32 -7.47 -10.60 2.95
C ARG A 32 -6.37 -10.37 1.92
N ARG A 33 -6.09 -11.37 1.08
CA ARG A 33 -5.04 -11.27 0.06
C ARG A 33 -5.32 -10.19 -0.98
N ASN A 34 -6.59 -9.97 -1.32
CA ASN A 34 -6.97 -8.91 -2.26
C ASN A 34 -6.79 -7.52 -1.65
N ILE A 35 -7.02 -7.33 -0.34
CA ILE A 35 -6.68 -6.07 0.33
C ILE A 35 -5.17 -5.85 0.34
N GLU A 36 -4.37 -6.88 0.62
CA GLU A 36 -2.90 -6.80 0.55
C GLU A 36 -2.43 -6.40 -0.85
N ARG A 37 -2.93 -7.06 -1.90
CA ARG A 37 -2.60 -6.75 -3.30
C ARG A 37 -3.00 -5.33 -3.70
N ALA A 38 -4.14 -4.85 -3.20
CA ALA A 38 -4.53 -3.45 -3.39
C ALA A 38 -3.53 -2.52 -2.70
N GLY A 39 -3.08 -2.86 -1.48
CA GLY A 39 -2.04 -2.12 -0.75
C GLY A 39 -0.71 -2.06 -1.49
N GLU A 40 -0.25 -3.17 -2.07
CA GLU A 40 0.97 -3.24 -2.89
C GLU A 40 0.90 -2.30 -4.10
N ILE A 41 -0.23 -2.29 -4.82
CA ILE A 41 -0.44 -1.37 -5.95
C ILE A 41 -0.47 0.09 -5.48
N MET A 42 -1.19 0.37 -4.39
CA MET A 42 -1.26 1.72 -3.81
C MET A 42 0.11 2.20 -3.33
N ALA A 43 0.94 1.32 -2.77
CA ALA A 43 2.30 1.65 -2.35
C ALA A 43 3.13 2.16 -3.53
N TYR A 44 3.06 1.45 -4.66
CA TYR A 44 3.73 1.86 -5.89
C TYR A 44 3.25 3.23 -6.39
N GLU A 45 1.93 3.46 -6.42
CA GLU A 45 1.39 4.76 -6.84
C GLU A 45 1.80 5.90 -5.88
N ILE A 46 1.76 5.68 -4.56
CA ILE A 46 2.20 6.66 -3.56
C ILE A 46 3.69 6.99 -3.75
N SER A 47 4.52 5.99 -4.07
CA SER A 47 5.97 6.19 -4.21
C SER A 47 6.36 7.22 -5.27
N LYS A 48 5.51 7.44 -6.28
CA LYS A 48 5.72 8.43 -7.35
C LYS A 48 5.59 9.89 -6.87
N GLU A 49 4.89 10.10 -5.76
CA GLU A 49 4.64 11.43 -5.17
C GLU A 49 5.59 11.74 -3.99
N LEU A 50 6.41 10.76 -3.57
CA LEU A 50 7.37 10.94 -2.48
C LEU A 50 8.61 11.72 -2.93
N SER A 51 9.37 12.21 -1.97
CA SER A 51 10.64 12.90 -2.24
C SER A 51 11.75 11.90 -2.58
N TRP A 52 12.51 12.22 -3.61
CA TRP A 52 13.65 11.42 -4.10
C TRP A 52 14.93 12.24 -4.03
N LYS A 53 16.06 11.54 -3.81
CA LYS A 53 17.41 12.11 -3.84
C LYS A 53 18.32 11.28 -4.74
N LYS A 54 19.36 11.91 -5.26
CA LYS A 54 20.44 11.21 -5.99
C LYS A 54 21.43 10.62 -5.00
N GLU A 55 21.84 9.38 -5.26
CA GLU A 55 22.89 8.69 -4.52
C GLU A 55 23.82 7.96 -5.49
N SER A 56 25.13 8.05 -5.25
CA SER A 56 26.14 7.32 -6.03
C SER A 56 26.28 5.90 -5.49
N VAL A 57 25.92 4.90 -6.30
CA VAL A 57 25.94 3.48 -5.94
C VAL A 57 27.09 2.78 -6.67
N GLN A 58 27.92 2.06 -5.92
CA GLN A 58 28.95 1.19 -6.50
C GLN A 58 28.29 -0.06 -7.08
N THR A 59 28.38 -0.23 -8.41
CA THR A 59 27.96 -1.44 -9.12
C THR A 59 29.18 -2.29 -9.51
N PRO A 60 28.99 -3.55 -9.94
CA PRO A 60 30.08 -4.37 -10.48
C PRO A 60 30.80 -3.75 -11.71
N LEU A 61 30.15 -2.81 -12.41
CA LEU A 61 30.69 -2.18 -13.62
C LEU A 61 31.17 -0.73 -13.41
N GLY A 62 31.10 -0.21 -12.17
CA GLY A 62 31.49 1.16 -11.84
C GLY A 62 30.47 1.89 -10.97
N ILE A 63 30.68 3.20 -10.76
CA ILE A 63 29.77 4.05 -9.98
C ILE A 63 28.61 4.50 -10.87
N ALA A 64 27.38 4.35 -10.40
CA ALA A 64 26.17 4.84 -11.07
C ALA A 64 25.41 5.81 -10.17
N GLU A 65 24.81 6.85 -10.75
CA GLU A 65 23.88 7.71 -10.02
C GLU A 65 22.47 7.13 -10.07
N CYS A 66 21.87 6.90 -8.90
CA CYS A 66 20.54 6.34 -8.77
C CYS A 66 19.62 7.28 -8.00
N ASP A 67 18.32 7.25 -8.33
CA ASP A 67 17.28 7.87 -7.52
C ASP A 67 16.89 6.92 -6.40
N VAL A 68 16.95 7.40 -5.17
CA VAL A 68 16.51 6.68 -3.97
C VAL A 68 15.52 7.54 -3.19
N LEU A 69 14.61 6.90 -2.46
CA LEU A 69 13.69 7.62 -1.57
C LEU A 69 14.51 8.45 -0.58
N ALA A 70 14.15 9.73 -0.45
CA ALA A 70 14.83 10.64 0.47
C ALA A 70 14.61 10.22 1.93
N GLU A 71 13.39 9.77 2.23
CA GLU A 71 12.95 9.28 3.54
C GLU A 71 11.93 8.14 3.38
N GLN A 72 11.86 7.27 4.38
CA GLN A 72 10.84 6.22 4.44
C GLN A 72 9.56 6.78 5.07
N PRO A 73 8.37 6.39 4.58
CA PRO A 73 7.13 6.79 5.21
C PRO A 73 6.94 6.07 6.55
N VAL A 74 6.03 6.60 7.38
CA VAL A 74 5.52 5.89 8.57
C VAL A 74 4.14 5.30 8.25
N LEU A 75 3.97 3.99 8.40
CA LEU A 75 2.70 3.30 8.17
C LEU A 75 1.83 3.34 9.43
N ALA A 76 1.03 4.40 9.56
CA ALA A 76 0.07 4.57 10.65
C ALA A 76 -1.26 3.84 10.35
N THR A 77 -1.52 2.75 11.05
CA THR A 77 -2.66 1.85 10.78
C THR A 77 -3.72 1.91 11.86
N VAL A 78 -4.97 2.13 11.44
CA VAL A 78 -6.14 2.06 12.32
C VAL A 78 -6.62 0.61 12.44
N LEU A 79 -6.55 0.08 13.66
CA LEU A 79 -6.95 -1.28 13.98
C LEU A 79 -8.49 -1.41 14.00
N ARG A 80 -9.05 -2.57 13.65
CA ARG A 80 -8.39 -3.81 13.17
C ARG A 80 -8.38 -3.95 11.66
N ALA A 81 -9.29 -3.27 10.98
CA ALA A 81 -9.57 -3.47 9.55
C ALA A 81 -8.37 -3.09 8.65
N GLY A 82 -7.48 -2.20 9.10
CA GLY A 82 -6.32 -1.78 8.33
C GLY A 82 -5.18 -2.80 8.23
N LEU A 83 -5.19 -3.89 9.01
CA LEU A 83 -4.05 -4.82 9.08
C LEU A 83 -3.65 -5.46 7.73
N PRO A 84 -4.57 -5.96 6.89
CA PRO A 84 -4.17 -6.52 5.59
C PRO A 84 -3.60 -5.45 4.65
N LEU A 85 -4.14 -4.23 4.69
CA LEU A 85 -3.65 -3.13 3.87
C LEU A 85 -2.25 -2.69 4.31
N HIS A 86 -2.04 -2.62 5.62
CA HIS A 86 -0.73 -2.35 6.22
C HIS A 86 0.33 -3.32 5.72
N GLN A 87 0.02 -4.62 5.72
CA GLN A 87 0.96 -5.63 5.21
C GLN A 87 1.29 -5.42 3.73
N GLY A 88 0.29 -5.09 2.90
CA GLY A 88 0.51 -4.79 1.48
C GLY A 88 1.43 -3.59 1.26
N LEU A 89 1.25 -2.52 2.03
CA LEU A 89 2.12 -1.34 2.00
C LEU A 89 3.54 -1.65 2.51
N LEU A 90 3.65 -2.39 3.62
CA LEU A 90 4.92 -2.77 4.23
C LEU A 90 5.76 -3.69 3.34
N ASN A 91 5.12 -4.51 2.48
CA ASN A 91 5.83 -5.33 1.51
C ASN A 91 6.64 -4.50 0.50
N TYR A 92 6.25 -3.25 0.24
CA TYR A 92 6.89 -2.36 -0.75
C TYR A 92 7.73 -1.28 -0.08
N PHE A 93 7.26 -0.75 1.05
CA PHE A 93 8.04 0.12 1.93
C PHE A 93 8.63 -0.70 3.08
N ASP A 94 9.53 -1.63 2.74
CA ASP A 94 10.13 -2.62 3.65
C ASP A 94 10.90 -2.02 4.83
N LYS A 95 11.31 -0.76 4.71
CA LYS A 95 12.03 0.02 5.73
C LYS A 95 11.14 1.05 6.44
N ALA A 96 9.83 1.04 6.20
CA ALA A 96 8.92 1.96 6.86
C ALA A 96 8.74 1.65 8.34
N ASP A 97 8.71 2.69 9.16
CA ASP A 97 8.32 2.58 10.56
C ASP A 97 6.81 2.33 10.67
N ASN A 98 6.40 1.62 11.72
CA ASN A 98 5.01 1.22 11.91
C ASN A 98 4.40 1.91 13.12
N ALA A 99 3.20 2.47 12.94
CA ALA A 99 2.42 3.05 14.03
C ALA A 99 1.01 2.42 14.05
N PHE A 100 0.50 2.08 15.23
CA PHE A 100 -0.81 1.44 15.37
C PHE A 100 -1.73 2.25 16.27
N ILE A 101 -2.93 2.52 15.79
CA ILE A 101 -3.96 3.28 16.50
C ILE A 101 -5.20 2.41 16.63
N SER A 102 -5.73 2.28 17.84
CA SER A 102 -7.02 1.63 18.05
C SER A 102 -8.14 2.65 17.97
N ALA A 103 -9.14 2.39 17.12
CA ALA A 103 -10.37 3.16 17.08
C ALA A 103 -11.55 2.23 16.83
N PHE A 104 -12.68 2.53 17.44
CA PHE A 104 -13.93 1.84 17.19
C PHE A 104 -15.06 2.86 17.07
N ARG A 105 -16.10 2.50 16.32
CA ARG A 105 -17.31 3.34 16.22
C ARG A 105 -18.19 3.02 17.42
N SER A 106 -18.48 4.03 18.25
CA SER A 106 -19.50 3.91 19.28
C SER A 106 -20.86 3.91 18.58
N HIS A 107 -21.58 2.79 18.69
CA HIS A 107 -22.99 2.74 18.37
C HIS A 107 -23.76 3.06 19.65
N HIS A 108 -24.16 4.32 19.81
CA HIS A 108 -25.27 4.63 20.69
C HIS A 108 -26.52 4.07 20.01
N GLN A 109 -27.15 3.08 20.64
CA GLN A 109 -28.55 2.74 20.37
C GLN A 109 -29.45 3.78 21.02
#